data_AF-A0A941YTP4-F1
#
_entry.id   AF-A0A941YTP4-F1
#
_cell.length_a   1.000
_cell.length_b   1.000
_cell.length_c   1.000
_cell.angle_alpha   90.00
_cell.angle_beta   90.00
_cell.angle_gamma   90.00
#
_symmetry.space_group_name_H-M   'P 1'
#
loop_
_entity.id
_entity.type
_entity.pdbx_description
1 polymer ?
#
loop_
_entity_poly.entity_id
_entity_poly.type
_entity_poly.pdbx_seq_one_letter_code
_entity_poly.pdbx_strand_id
1 'polypeptide(L)'
;MSDPGDPLFIASGVKGPDVTAQLAGSKAAGLWRMAKLGLPVPPAFVLPTTLCAGVNAGDAAALDALKRGLVRGVAWLEERTGRRLGDTRAPLLVSVRSGAAVSMPGMLQTVLNIGLDAETVHGLIRLTGNPRLAFDCWRRLVQSYAEVVSGTAADRFDQRLAAMVASEQVEGEAELDSEAMERLALDYRELAMRLDRAAPPDNPHEQLAEAARAVFRSWESPRAVEYRRLNRLQDLGGTAVTVQAMAFGNSGPRSGAGVVFSRNPATGADELYLDFLFDAQGEDVVSGRRTPVDSARLAARLPDVAKQLADGVRRIEREQHDAQDVEFTVEDGRLFFLQTRSAKRTPLAALAIAVALVKEGLIDVPAALARISGLDLAALAVSRFAEAAEPLAHAISAAPGVACGRAAFDSRRAQEWAQHGEPVILVRPDTSTEDVAGFAAALGILTAVGGRTAHAAVVARQLGKVCLVGCRALAIDEVHRRATIGTAVLREGDWLSLDGDSGTVALGKRTIVSQPPPELAEIERWRQAEAKIA
;
A
#
# COMPACT_ATOMS: atom_id res chain seq x y z
N MET A 1 18.40 14.13 31.44
CA MET A 1 18.17 13.22 30.29
C MET A 1 17.08 12.25 30.73
N SER A 2 16.02 12.07 29.92
CA SER A 2 14.98 11.07 30.20
C SER A 2 15.61 9.68 30.33
N ASP A 3 15.00 8.79 31.13
CA ASP A 3 15.47 7.40 31.25
C ASP A 3 15.49 6.80 29.82
N PRO A 4 16.59 6.16 29.36
CA PRO A 4 16.66 5.52 28.05
C PRO A 4 15.53 4.49 27.80
N GLY A 5 14.82 4.04 28.84
CA GLY A 5 13.61 3.22 28.76
C GLY A 5 12.27 3.98 28.69
N ASP A 6 12.27 5.31 28.68
CA ASP A 6 11.04 6.11 28.59
C ASP A 6 10.43 6.01 27.19
N PRO A 7 9.17 5.53 27.08
CA PRO A 7 8.51 5.44 25.80
C PRO A 7 8.17 6.84 25.27
N LEU A 8 8.28 7.02 23.97
CA LEU A 8 7.87 8.24 23.28
C LEU A 8 6.40 8.11 22.89
N PHE A 9 5.55 9.00 23.39
CA PHE A 9 4.11 8.96 23.13
C PHE A 9 3.73 9.78 21.91
N ILE A 10 2.89 9.21 21.05
CA ILE A 10 2.44 9.80 19.79
C ILE A 10 0.91 9.72 19.75
N ALA A 11 0.24 10.87 19.76
CA ALA A 11 -1.17 11.01 19.39
C ALA A 11 -1.48 12.47 19.05
N SER A 12 -2.60 12.69 18.34
CA SER A 12 -3.11 14.05 18.12
C SER A 12 -3.30 14.79 19.45
N GLY A 13 -2.81 16.03 19.53
CA GLY A 13 -2.87 16.87 20.73
C GLY A 13 -1.87 16.54 21.84
N VAL A 14 -0.97 15.56 21.65
CA VAL A 14 0.13 15.30 22.60
C VAL A 14 1.23 16.36 22.44
N LYS A 15 1.63 16.99 23.56
CA LYS A 15 2.82 17.84 23.63
C LYS A 15 3.98 17.01 24.16
N GLY A 16 5.14 17.10 23.51
CA GLY A 16 6.32 16.33 23.89
C GLY A 16 7.57 16.74 23.10
N PRO A 17 8.75 16.20 23.46
CA PRO A 17 9.97 16.39 22.69
C PRO A 17 9.80 15.84 21.28
N ASP A 18 10.63 16.33 20.35
CA ASP A 18 10.50 15.91 18.95
C ASP A 18 10.90 14.45 18.75
N VAL A 19 10.07 13.69 18.02
CA VAL A 19 10.32 12.28 17.69
C VAL A 19 11.07 12.23 16.36
N THR A 20 12.39 12.01 16.43
CA THR A 20 13.27 11.99 15.26
C THR A 20 13.45 10.59 14.69
N ALA A 21 13.86 10.50 13.42
CA ALA A 21 14.11 9.22 12.77
C ALA A 21 15.25 8.44 13.44
N GLN A 22 16.28 9.14 13.95
CA GLN A 22 17.42 8.54 14.65
C GLN A 22 17.00 7.88 15.96
N LEU A 23 16.08 8.51 16.70
CA LEU A 23 15.65 8.04 18.02
C LEU A 23 14.54 6.98 17.93
N ALA A 24 13.58 7.17 17.03
CA ALA A 24 12.32 6.42 17.00
C ALA A 24 12.07 5.67 15.68
N GLY A 25 12.97 5.81 14.72
CA GLY A 25 12.76 5.33 13.36
C GLY A 25 11.91 6.27 12.50
N SER A 26 12.08 6.13 11.19
CA SER A 26 11.40 6.96 10.17
C SER A 26 9.87 6.87 10.23
N LYS A 27 9.32 5.68 10.49
CA LYS A 27 7.86 5.46 10.59
C LYS A 27 7.24 6.23 11.76
N ALA A 28 7.82 6.10 12.96
CA ALA A 28 7.35 6.83 14.14
C ALA A 28 7.52 8.34 13.99
N ALA A 29 8.63 8.80 13.41
CA ALA A 29 8.82 10.21 13.09
C ALA A 29 7.75 10.73 12.13
N GLY A 30 7.35 9.93 11.12
CA GLY A 30 6.23 10.24 10.24
C GLY A 30 4.89 10.34 10.99
N LEU A 31 4.59 9.36 11.86
CA LEU A 31 3.40 9.37 12.72
C LEU A 31 3.35 10.63 13.61
N TRP A 32 4.48 10.99 14.20
CA TRP A 32 4.60 12.17 15.05
C TRP A 32 4.38 13.48 14.28
N ARG A 33 4.94 13.62 13.07
CA ARG A 33 4.68 14.79 12.21
C ARG A 33 3.20 14.91 11.87
N MET A 34 2.55 13.81 11.47
CA MET A 34 1.11 13.80 11.20
C MET A 34 0.30 14.18 12.44
N ALA A 35 0.67 13.69 13.63
CA ALA A 35 0.03 14.05 14.89
C ALA A 35 0.18 15.55 15.21
N LYS A 36 1.36 16.13 14.97
CA LYS A 36 1.63 17.57 15.14
C LYS A 36 0.83 18.46 14.19
N LEU A 37 0.53 17.97 12.99
CA LEU A 37 -0.37 18.62 12.03
C LEU A 37 -1.85 18.54 12.44
N GLY A 38 -2.15 17.94 13.60
CA GLY A 38 -3.51 17.74 14.10
C GLY A 38 -4.27 16.64 13.37
N LEU A 39 -3.58 15.81 12.58
CA LEU A 39 -4.23 14.72 11.84
C LEU A 39 -4.61 13.58 12.79
N PRO A 40 -5.73 12.90 12.53
CA PRO A 40 -6.14 11.77 13.36
C PRO A 40 -5.20 10.59 13.10
N VAL A 41 -4.26 10.36 14.01
CA VAL A 41 -3.41 9.16 14.03
C VAL A 41 -3.86 8.25 15.17
N PRO A 42 -3.88 6.91 15.00
CA PRO A 42 -4.09 6.01 16.13
C PRO A 42 -2.99 6.22 17.17
N PRO A 43 -3.33 6.28 18.47
CA PRO A 43 -2.35 6.53 19.52
C PRO A 43 -1.31 5.41 19.53
N ALA A 44 -0.05 5.81 19.70
CA ALA A 44 1.09 4.91 19.71
C ALA A 44 2.10 5.33 20.77
N PHE A 45 2.90 4.37 21.22
CA PHE A 45 4.13 4.66 21.94
C PHE A 45 5.32 3.97 21.25
N VAL A 46 6.51 4.52 21.43
CA VAL A 46 7.72 4.02 20.79
C VAL A 46 8.78 3.72 21.83
N LEU A 47 9.34 2.51 21.74
CA LEU A 47 10.55 2.12 22.43
C LEU A 47 11.75 2.48 21.54
N PRO A 48 12.69 3.31 22.02
CA PRO A 48 13.69 3.96 21.18
C PRO A 48 14.72 2.97 20.61
N THR A 49 15.39 3.39 19.54
CA THR A 49 16.48 2.65 18.86
C THR A 49 17.62 2.28 19.81
N THR A 50 17.85 3.09 20.83
CA THR A 50 18.90 2.90 21.84
C THR A 50 18.74 1.62 22.67
N LEU A 51 17.53 1.05 22.76
CA LEU A 51 17.30 -0.21 23.46
C LEU A 51 17.67 -1.43 22.61
N CYS A 52 17.76 -1.30 21.29
CA CYS A 52 17.89 -2.42 20.36
C CYS A 52 19.12 -3.30 20.66
N ALA A 53 20.30 -2.67 20.76
CA ALA A 53 21.54 -3.40 20.99
C ALA A 53 21.56 -4.13 22.35
N GLY A 54 21.15 -3.43 23.42
CA GLY A 54 21.11 -4.01 24.77
C GLY A 54 20.11 -5.16 24.89
N VAL A 55 18.91 -5.02 24.33
CA VAL A 55 17.89 -6.08 24.32
C VAL A 55 18.38 -7.31 23.54
N ASN A 56 19.02 -7.10 22.37
CA ASN A 56 19.55 -8.20 21.56
C ASN A 56 20.74 -8.90 22.23
N ALA A 57 21.55 -8.16 23.00
CA ALA A 57 22.65 -8.72 23.80
C ALA A 57 22.18 -9.42 25.09
N GLY A 58 20.89 -9.31 25.45
CA GLY A 58 20.36 -9.84 26.71
C GLY A 58 20.79 -9.06 27.95
N ASP A 59 21.15 -7.78 27.80
CA ASP A 59 21.53 -6.91 28.91
C ASP A 59 20.36 -6.72 29.89
N ALA A 60 20.61 -6.99 31.18
CA ALA A 60 19.56 -6.99 32.20
C ALA A 60 18.90 -5.62 32.36
N ALA A 61 19.68 -4.52 32.27
CA ALA A 61 19.14 -3.17 32.40
C ALA A 61 18.28 -2.79 31.19
N ALA A 62 18.69 -3.15 29.98
CA ALA A 62 17.91 -2.94 28.76
C ALA A 62 16.60 -3.75 28.75
N LEU A 63 16.62 -4.99 29.23
CA LEU A 63 15.42 -5.83 29.35
C LEU A 63 14.43 -5.29 30.39
N ASP A 64 14.93 -4.76 31.51
CA ASP A 64 14.11 -4.11 32.53
C ASP A 64 13.52 -2.77 32.02
N ALA A 65 14.33 -1.97 31.32
CA ALA A 65 13.88 -0.76 30.62
C ALA A 65 12.77 -1.05 29.60
N LEU A 66 12.93 -2.11 28.80
CA LEU A 66 11.89 -2.60 27.88
C LEU A 66 10.60 -2.93 28.63
N LYS A 67 10.68 -3.70 29.71
CA LYS A 67 9.51 -4.09 30.51
C LYS A 67 8.78 -2.87 31.09
N ARG A 68 9.50 -1.93 31.70
CA ARG A 68 8.92 -0.67 32.22
C ARG A 68 8.31 0.18 31.11
N GLY A 69 8.98 0.27 29.97
CA GLY A 69 8.51 0.98 28.78
C GLY A 69 7.18 0.43 28.27
N LEU A 70 7.06 -0.89 28.15
CA LEU A 70 5.82 -1.57 27.75
C LEU A 70 4.68 -1.34 28.74
N VAL A 71 4.93 -1.49 30.05
CA VAL A 71 3.89 -1.30 31.08
C VAL A 71 3.33 0.13 31.04
N ARG A 72 4.21 1.14 31.01
CA ARG A 72 3.79 2.55 30.92
C ARG A 72 3.13 2.87 29.58
N GLY A 73 3.67 2.32 28.50
CA GLY A 73 3.14 2.45 27.15
C GLY A 73 1.71 1.96 27.04
N VAL A 74 1.46 0.74 27.53
CA VAL A 74 0.11 0.14 27.55
C VAL A 74 -0.83 0.95 28.41
N ALA A 75 -0.46 1.28 29.66
CA ALA A 75 -1.32 2.08 30.54
C ALA A 75 -1.75 3.42 29.89
N TRP A 76 -0.83 4.08 29.17
CA TRP A 76 -1.14 5.30 28.43
C TRP A 76 -2.08 5.06 27.24
N LEU A 77 -1.89 3.96 26.49
CA LEU A 77 -2.83 3.58 25.42
C LEU A 77 -4.22 3.26 25.97
N GLU A 78 -4.31 2.57 27.11
CA GLU A 78 -5.58 2.24 27.73
C GLU A 78 -6.34 3.50 28.15
N GLU A 79 -5.67 4.47 28.77
CA GLU A 79 -6.25 5.77 29.11
C GLU A 79 -6.74 6.52 27.86
N ARG A 80 -5.93 6.53 26.79
CA ARG A 80 -6.23 7.26 25.55
C ARG A 80 -7.34 6.66 24.72
N THR A 81 -7.47 5.33 24.74
CA THR A 81 -8.44 4.60 23.92
C THR A 81 -9.71 4.26 24.69
N GLY A 82 -9.67 4.27 26.03
CA GLY A 82 -10.75 3.78 26.89
C GLY A 82 -10.93 2.26 26.82
N ARG A 83 -9.98 1.54 26.20
CA ARG A 83 -9.96 0.07 26.07
C ARG A 83 -8.84 -0.52 26.91
N ARG A 84 -8.89 -1.80 27.25
CA ARG A 84 -7.88 -2.47 28.10
C ARG A 84 -7.26 -3.67 27.41
N LEU A 85 -5.95 -3.84 27.54
CA LEU A 85 -5.23 -4.96 26.96
C LEU A 85 -5.65 -6.24 27.72
N GLY A 86 -6.20 -7.23 27.00
CA GLY A 86 -6.74 -8.45 27.61
C GLY A 86 -8.17 -8.36 28.14
N ASP A 87 -8.89 -7.26 27.91
CA ASP A 87 -10.30 -7.17 28.28
C ASP A 87 -11.20 -7.99 27.33
N THR A 88 -12.03 -8.87 27.90
CA THR A 88 -12.90 -9.79 27.14
C THR A 88 -14.18 -9.16 26.61
N ARG A 89 -14.44 -7.89 26.92
CA ARG A 89 -15.59 -7.10 26.44
C ARG A 89 -15.17 -5.99 25.49
N ALA A 90 -14.14 -5.23 25.84
CA ALA A 90 -13.64 -4.10 25.07
C ALA A 90 -12.10 -4.16 24.94
N PRO A 91 -11.56 -5.15 24.20
CA PRO A 91 -10.12 -5.37 24.10
C PRO A 91 -9.42 -4.19 23.42
N LEU A 92 -8.31 -3.75 24.01
CA LEU A 92 -7.30 -2.96 23.33
C LEU A 92 -6.43 -3.92 22.51
N LEU A 93 -6.48 -3.79 21.19
CA LEU A 93 -5.60 -4.51 20.29
C LEU A 93 -4.53 -3.57 19.74
N VAL A 94 -3.30 -4.05 19.63
CA VAL A 94 -2.16 -3.26 19.18
C VAL A 94 -1.39 -3.94 18.05
N SER A 95 -0.73 -3.12 17.23
CA SER A 95 0.31 -3.54 16.30
C SER A 95 1.69 -3.24 16.89
N VAL A 96 2.64 -4.12 16.62
CA VAL A 96 4.05 -3.99 17.03
C VAL A 96 4.89 -3.91 15.76
N ARG A 97 5.38 -2.71 15.44
CA ARG A 97 5.99 -2.37 14.15
C ARG A 97 7.44 -1.96 14.35
N SER A 98 8.34 -2.53 13.56
CA SER A 98 9.73 -2.09 13.43
C SER A 98 9.85 -0.73 12.75
N GLY A 99 10.82 0.07 13.19
CA GLY A 99 11.17 1.35 12.57
C GLY A 99 12.65 1.67 12.70
N ALA A 100 13.42 1.56 11.62
CA ALA A 100 14.79 2.06 11.55
C ALA A 100 14.82 3.52 11.07
N ALA A 101 15.94 4.22 11.32
CA ALA A 101 16.12 5.60 10.89
C ALA A 101 16.04 5.77 9.36
N VAL A 102 16.47 4.74 8.62
CA VAL A 102 16.37 4.65 7.16
C VAL A 102 15.39 3.52 6.80
N SER A 103 14.64 3.70 5.71
CA SER A 103 13.65 2.72 5.25
C SER A 103 14.33 1.42 4.80
N MET A 104 13.89 0.29 5.36
CA MET A 104 14.34 -1.06 5.02
C MET A 104 13.12 -1.93 4.67
N PRO A 105 12.56 -1.79 3.46
CA PRO A 105 11.30 -2.44 3.08
C PRO A 105 11.44 -3.97 3.06
N GLY A 106 10.50 -4.67 3.72
CA GLY A 106 10.47 -6.14 3.79
C GLY A 106 11.56 -6.79 4.65
N MET A 107 12.42 -6.00 5.30
CA MET A 107 13.57 -6.54 6.04
C MET A 107 13.30 -6.74 7.53
N LEU A 108 12.33 -6.02 8.09
CA LEU A 108 12.05 -5.99 9.52
C LEU A 108 10.62 -6.43 9.79
N GLN A 109 10.42 -7.05 10.94
CA GLN A 109 9.16 -7.72 11.26
C GLN A 109 8.09 -6.76 11.76
N THR A 110 6.83 -7.18 11.65
CA THR A 110 5.65 -6.51 12.22
C THR A 110 4.67 -7.59 12.65
N VAL A 111 4.04 -7.40 13.81
CA VAL A 111 2.95 -8.27 14.29
C VAL A 111 1.72 -7.42 14.53
N LEU A 112 0.57 -7.84 14.02
CA LEU A 112 -0.71 -7.15 14.17
C LEU A 112 -1.61 -7.90 15.16
N ASN A 113 -2.68 -7.24 15.61
CA ASN A 113 -3.73 -7.82 16.45
C ASN A 113 -3.25 -8.41 17.80
N ILE A 114 -2.10 -7.96 18.33
CA ILE A 114 -1.61 -8.38 19.64
C ILE A 114 -2.66 -8.03 20.71
N GLY A 115 -2.92 -8.99 21.59
CA GLY A 115 -3.97 -8.95 22.60
C GLY A 115 -5.21 -9.76 22.26
N LEU A 116 -5.22 -10.48 21.12
CA LEU A 116 -6.22 -11.51 20.84
C LEU A 116 -5.82 -12.88 21.40
N ASP A 117 -6.83 -13.57 21.91
CA ASP A 117 -6.84 -14.94 22.40
C ASP A 117 -8.28 -15.49 22.29
N ALA A 118 -8.51 -16.69 22.80
CA ALA A 118 -9.83 -17.34 22.73
C ALA A 118 -10.95 -16.63 23.51
N GLU A 119 -10.61 -15.79 24.50
CA GLU A 119 -11.59 -15.02 25.27
C GLU A 119 -11.78 -13.61 24.69
N THR A 120 -10.69 -12.92 24.38
CA THR A 120 -10.70 -11.53 23.89
C THR A 120 -11.22 -11.41 22.46
N VAL A 121 -11.15 -12.48 21.66
CA VAL A 121 -11.79 -12.53 20.33
C VAL A 121 -13.29 -12.23 20.42
N HIS A 122 -13.99 -12.74 21.44
CA HIS A 122 -15.40 -12.44 21.64
C HIS A 122 -15.66 -10.96 22.00
N GLY A 123 -14.71 -10.30 22.65
CA GLY A 123 -14.76 -8.85 22.86
C GLY A 123 -14.69 -8.09 21.54
N LEU A 124 -13.83 -8.52 20.61
CA LEU A 124 -13.75 -7.93 19.27
C LEU A 124 -15.04 -8.17 18.46
N ILE A 125 -15.67 -9.35 18.60
CA ILE A 125 -16.99 -9.62 18.01
C ILE A 125 -18.04 -8.63 18.53
N ARG A 126 -18.06 -8.36 19.84
CA ARG A 126 -19.00 -7.38 20.42
C ARG A 126 -18.76 -5.97 19.91
N LEU A 127 -17.50 -5.55 19.78
CA LEU A 127 -17.15 -4.20 19.33
C LEU A 127 -17.50 -3.96 17.85
N THR A 128 -17.40 -5.00 17.02
CA THR A 128 -17.50 -4.87 15.56
C THR A 128 -18.80 -5.41 14.99
N GLY A 129 -19.52 -6.26 15.74
CA GLY A 129 -20.64 -7.04 15.23
C GLY A 129 -20.25 -8.05 14.14
N ASN A 130 -18.95 -8.29 13.94
CA ASN A 130 -18.44 -9.08 12.83
C ASN A 130 -17.61 -10.28 13.33
N PRO A 131 -18.24 -11.47 13.48
CA PRO A 131 -17.54 -12.67 13.96
C PRO A 131 -16.45 -13.14 13.00
N ARG A 132 -16.72 -13.10 11.69
CA ARG A 132 -15.74 -13.48 10.66
C ARG A 132 -14.47 -12.64 10.79
N LEU A 133 -14.60 -11.32 10.94
CA LEU A 133 -13.48 -10.42 11.21
C LEU A 133 -12.65 -10.87 12.42
N ALA A 134 -13.31 -11.11 13.55
CA ALA A 134 -12.60 -11.36 14.79
C ALA A 134 -11.75 -12.63 14.71
N PHE A 135 -12.30 -13.69 14.13
CA PHE A 135 -11.58 -14.94 13.92
C PHE A 135 -10.49 -14.80 12.84
N ASP A 136 -10.72 -14.00 11.80
CA ASP A 136 -9.70 -13.68 10.80
C ASP A 136 -8.50 -12.94 11.41
N CYS A 137 -8.76 -11.92 12.24
CA CYS A 137 -7.73 -11.21 13.00
C CYS A 137 -6.96 -12.16 13.93
N TRP A 138 -7.66 -13.09 14.59
CA TRP A 138 -7.05 -14.02 15.52
C TRP A 138 -6.16 -15.05 14.83
N ARG A 139 -6.63 -15.70 13.74
CA ARG A 139 -5.78 -16.64 12.98
C ARG A 139 -4.54 -15.93 12.42
N ARG A 140 -4.68 -14.68 11.95
CA ARG A 140 -3.57 -13.87 11.42
C ARG A 140 -2.57 -13.52 12.52
N LEU A 141 -3.03 -13.24 13.74
CA LEU A 141 -2.14 -13.11 14.90
C LEU A 141 -1.34 -14.40 15.11
N VAL A 142 -2.02 -15.55 15.17
CA VAL A 142 -1.36 -16.84 15.43
C VAL A 142 -0.27 -17.13 14.39
N GLN A 143 -0.60 -17.01 13.10
CA GLN A 143 0.35 -17.22 12.01
C GLN A 143 1.52 -16.23 12.08
N SER A 144 1.24 -14.93 12.12
CA SER A 144 2.29 -13.90 12.12
C SER A 144 3.18 -13.96 13.37
N TYR A 145 2.62 -14.30 14.53
CA TYR A 145 3.38 -14.51 15.76
C TYR A 145 4.32 -15.72 15.62
N ALA A 146 3.83 -16.85 15.10
CA ALA A 146 4.64 -18.04 14.86
C ALA A 146 5.82 -17.75 13.91
N GLU A 147 5.59 -16.99 12.85
CA GLU A 147 6.61 -16.58 11.88
C GLU A 147 7.64 -15.62 12.49
N VAL A 148 7.17 -14.59 13.19
CA VAL A 148 8.02 -13.49 13.67
C VAL A 148 8.75 -13.84 14.96
N VAL A 149 8.05 -14.42 15.92
CA VAL A 149 8.59 -14.67 17.26
C VAL A 149 9.36 -15.97 17.30
N SER A 150 8.86 -16.98 16.59
CA SER A 150 9.33 -18.37 16.69
C SER A 150 10.07 -18.84 15.44
N GLY A 151 10.06 -18.06 14.36
CA GLY A 151 10.76 -18.39 13.11
C GLY A 151 10.13 -19.56 12.34
N THR A 152 8.87 -19.89 12.62
CA THR A 152 8.15 -20.97 11.96
C THR A 152 7.80 -20.56 10.53
N ALA A 153 7.90 -21.49 9.58
CA ALA A 153 7.51 -21.21 8.19
C ALA A 153 5.98 -21.13 8.03
N ALA A 154 5.54 -20.22 7.16
CA ALA A 154 4.13 -19.99 6.83
C ALA A 154 3.45 -21.19 6.16
N ASP A 155 4.23 -22.06 5.52
CA ASP A 155 3.78 -23.14 4.64
C ASP A 155 2.75 -24.07 5.28
N ARG A 156 2.92 -24.37 6.58
CA ARG A 156 1.98 -25.24 7.30
C ARG A 156 0.63 -24.57 7.55
N PHE A 157 0.64 -23.27 7.83
CA PHE A 157 -0.59 -22.48 7.99
C PHE A 157 -1.30 -22.35 6.63
N ASP A 158 -0.56 -22.04 5.57
CA ASP A 158 -1.09 -21.92 4.21
C ASP A 158 -1.72 -23.23 3.72
N GLN A 159 -1.09 -24.37 4.01
CA GLN A 159 -1.67 -25.70 3.73
C GLN A 159 -2.99 -25.92 4.47
N ARG A 160 -3.10 -25.46 5.73
CA ARG A 160 -4.33 -25.60 6.51
C ARG A 160 -5.45 -24.70 5.96
N LEU A 161 -5.12 -23.48 5.54
CA LEU A 161 -6.07 -22.60 4.83
C LEU A 161 -6.53 -23.24 3.51
N ALA A 162 -5.60 -23.73 2.69
CA ALA A 162 -5.95 -24.39 1.43
C ALA A 162 -6.87 -25.61 1.64
N ALA A 163 -6.62 -26.40 2.70
CA ALA A 163 -7.48 -27.52 3.05
C ALA A 163 -8.88 -27.07 3.49
N MET A 164 -8.99 -25.98 4.26
CA MET A 164 -10.27 -25.40 4.67
C MET A 164 -11.07 -24.87 3.46
N VAL A 165 -10.41 -24.11 2.57
CA VAL A 165 -11.01 -23.62 1.32
C VAL A 165 -11.56 -24.77 0.47
N ALA A 166 -10.78 -25.85 0.33
CA ALA A 166 -11.22 -27.03 -0.40
C ALA A 166 -12.39 -27.76 0.29
N SER A 167 -12.40 -27.87 1.62
CA SER A 167 -13.49 -28.54 2.35
C SER A 167 -14.79 -27.77 2.32
N GLU A 168 -14.73 -26.43 2.33
CA GLU A 168 -15.91 -25.56 2.20
C GLU A 168 -16.37 -25.41 0.74
N GLN A 169 -15.64 -25.97 -0.24
CA GLN A 169 -15.95 -25.90 -1.67
C GLN A 169 -16.07 -24.47 -2.21
N VAL A 170 -15.23 -23.56 -1.70
CA VAL A 170 -15.18 -22.15 -2.12
C VAL A 170 -13.94 -21.84 -2.94
N GLU A 171 -13.94 -20.75 -3.72
CA GLU A 171 -12.80 -20.41 -4.59
C GLU A 171 -11.61 -19.84 -3.82
N GLY A 172 -11.86 -19.30 -2.61
CA GLY A 172 -10.79 -18.76 -1.78
C GLY A 172 -11.22 -18.29 -0.40
N GLU A 173 -10.23 -17.86 0.38
CA GLU A 173 -10.37 -17.35 1.75
C GLU A 173 -11.46 -16.28 1.94
N ALA A 174 -11.68 -15.44 0.92
CA ALA A 174 -12.66 -14.36 0.97
C ALA A 174 -14.11 -14.87 1.10
N GLU A 175 -14.37 -16.10 0.65
CA GLU A 175 -15.69 -16.74 0.64
C GLU A 175 -15.95 -17.60 1.88
N LEU A 176 -14.92 -17.83 2.72
CA LEU A 176 -15.11 -18.51 4.00
C LEU A 176 -16.05 -17.70 4.90
N ASP A 177 -17.10 -18.35 5.39
CA ASP A 177 -18.04 -17.75 6.34
C ASP A 177 -17.43 -17.63 7.75
N SER A 178 -18.22 -17.12 8.71
CA SER A 178 -17.74 -16.95 10.08
C SER A 178 -17.44 -18.27 10.80
N GLU A 179 -18.18 -19.34 10.49
CA GLU A 179 -18.02 -20.64 11.16
C GLU A 179 -16.76 -21.35 10.66
N ALA A 180 -16.54 -21.34 9.35
CA ALA A 180 -15.31 -21.83 8.73
C ALA A 180 -14.08 -21.03 9.20
N MET A 181 -14.22 -19.70 9.34
CA MET A 181 -13.13 -18.85 9.85
C MET A 181 -12.82 -19.13 11.32
N GLU A 182 -13.84 -19.41 12.15
CA GLU A 182 -13.66 -19.84 13.54
C GLU A 182 -12.91 -21.17 13.63
N ARG A 183 -13.36 -22.19 12.86
CA ARG A 183 -12.67 -23.48 12.78
C ARG A 183 -11.20 -23.31 12.36
N LEU A 184 -10.95 -22.47 11.35
CA LEU A 184 -9.60 -22.21 10.86
C LEU A 184 -8.72 -21.53 11.92
N ALA A 185 -9.27 -20.58 12.68
CA ALA A 185 -8.53 -19.92 13.75
C ALA A 185 -8.15 -20.89 14.89
N LEU A 186 -9.07 -21.79 15.26
CA LEU A 186 -8.80 -22.84 16.23
C LEU A 186 -7.76 -23.84 15.72
N ASP A 187 -7.86 -24.25 14.45
CA ASP A 187 -6.88 -25.13 13.80
C ASP A 187 -5.48 -24.51 13.78
N TYR A 188 -5.39 -23.22 13.45
CA TYR A 188 -4.12 -22.48 13.46
C TYR A 188 -3.51 -22.47 14.85
N ARG A 189 -4.33 -22.20 15.88
CA ARG A 189 -3.86 -22.23 17.28
C ARG A 189 -3.36 -23.62 17.67
N GLU A 190 -4.10 -24.67 17.34
CA GLU A 190 -3.70 -26.04 17.66
C GLU A 190 -2.41 -26.43 16.92
N LEU A 191 -2.31 -26.09 15.63
CA LEU A 191 -1.11 -26.30 14.85
C LEU A 191 0.09 -25.57 15.48
N ALA A 192 -0.08 -24.31 15.88
CA ALA A 192 0.98 -23.54 16.53
C ALA A 192 1.40 -24.12 17.89
N MET A 193 0.45 -24.67 18.67
CA MET A 193 0.77 -25.36 19.94
C MET A 193 1.60 -26.62 19.71
N ARG A 194 1.35 -27.38 18.65
CA ARG A 194 2.13 -28.58 18.30
C ARG A 194 3.54 -28.26 17.80
N LEU A 195 3.79 -27.04 17.33
CA LEU A 195 5.06 -26.63 16.73
C LEU A 195 6.11 -26.11 17.73
N ASP A 196 5.80 -26.14 19.02
CA ASP A 196 6.59 -25.62 20.16
C ASP A 196 7.01 -24.14 20.02
N ARG A 197 6.74 -23.34 21.06
CA ARG A 197 6.94 -21.88 21.09
C ARG A 197 6.27 -21.05 19.98
N ALA A 198 5.55 -21.66 19.03
CA ALA A 198 4.91 -20.97 17.90
C ALA A 198 3.56 -20.34 18.24
N ALA A 199 2.85 -20.85 19.26
CA ALA A 199 1.60 -20.26 19.71
C ALA A 199 1.83 -18.94 20.49
N PRO A 200 1.03 -17.89 20.23
CA PRO A 200 0.98 -16.73 21.12
C PRO A 200 0.60 -17.17 22.55
N PRO A 201 1.26 -16.65 23.60
CA PRO A 201 0.86 -16.93 24.98
C PRO A 201 -0.54 -16.37 25.25
N ASP A 202 -1.31 -16.99 26.13
CA ASP A 202 -2.66 -16.52 26.45
C ASP A 202 -2.65 -15.18 27.22
N ASN A 203 -1.53 -14.80 27.85
CA ASN A 203 -1.36 -13.50 28.49
C ASN A 203 -0.97 -12.41 27.46
N PRO A 204 -1.84 -11.41 27.19
CA PRO A 204 -1.57 -10.34 26.22
C PRO A 204 -0.32 -9.50 26.49
N HIS A 205 0.04 -9.33 27.76
CA HIS A 205 1.27 -8.59 28.12
C HIS A 205 2.52 -9.39 27.76
N GLU A 206 2.48 -10.72 27.87
CA GLU A 206 3.55 -11.60 27.43
C GLU A 206 3.62 -11.66 25.91
N GLN A 207 2.47 -11.73 25.21
CA GLN A 207 2.40 -11.65 23.75
C GLN A 207 3.11 -10.38 23.25
N LEU A 208 2.79 -9.23 23.84
CA LEU A 208 3.37 -7.95 23.50
C LEU A 208 4.88 -7.89 23.78
N ALA A 209 5.30 -8.39 24.95
CA ALA A 209 6.71 -8.40 25.33
C ALA A 209 7.57 -9.25 24.37
N GLU A 210 7.08 -10.43 24.00
CA GLU A 210 7.79 -11.32 23.05
C GLU A 210 7.78 -10.77 21.62
N ALA A 211 6.68 -10.17 21.18
CA ALA A 211 6.62 -9.50 19.88
C ALA A 211 7.61 -8.31 19.82
N ALA A 212 7.69 -7.49 20.87
CA ALA A 212 8.65 -6.38 20.94
C ALA A 212 10.10 -6.86 20.89
N ARG A 213 10.43 -7.94 21.64
CA ARG A 213 11.76 -8.57 21.60
C ARG A 213 12.06 -9.14 20.20
N ALA A 214 11.09 -9.80 19.56
CA ALA A 214 11.25 -10.35 18.22
C ALA A 214 11.52 -9.25 17.18
N VAL A 215 10.85 -8.10 17.30
CA VAL A 215 11.12 -6.95 16.45
C VAL A 215 12.54 -6.42 16.63
N PHE A 216 13.04 -6.27 17.85
CA PHE A 216 14.44 -5.91 18.07
C PHE A 216 15.41 -6.96 17.51
N ARG A 217 15.13 -8.26 17.72
CA ARG A 217 15.95 -9.36 17.16
C ARG A 217 15.98 -9.34 15.63
N SER A 218 14.89 -8.92 14.98
CA SER A 218 14.83 -8.85 13.52
C SER A 218 15.88 -7.92 12.89
N TRP A 219 16.41 -6.98 13.67
CA TRP A 219 17.54 -6.13 13.28
C TRP A 219 18.79 -6.94 12.93
N GLU A 220 19.03 -8.06 13.62
CA GLU A 220 20.18 -8.94 13.40
C GLU A 220 19.88 -10.11 12.46
N SER A 221 18.71 -10.11 11.82
CA SER A 221 18.37 -11.17 10.86
C SER A 221 19.36 -11.16 9.68
N PRO A 222 19.72 -12.33 9.10
CA PRO A 222 20.64 -12.40 7.98
C PRO A 222 20.23 -11.50 6.81
N ARG A 223 18.92 -11.39 6.54
CA ARG A 223 18.36 -10.52 5.50
C ARG A 223 18.59 -9.04 5.81
N ALA A 224 18.35 -8.61 7.06
CA ALA A 224 18.55 -7.22 7.46
C ALA A 224 20.02 -6.81 7.47
N VAL A 225 20.91 -7.69 7.96
CA VAL A 225 22.37 -7.48 7.95
C VAL A 225 22.89 -7.32 6.52
N GLU A 226 22.50 -8.23 5.62
CA GLU A 226 22.94 -8.18 4.23
C GLU A 226 22.39 -6.95 3.51
N TYR A 227 21.13 -6.58 3.75
CA TYR A 227 20.56 -5.35 3.21
C TYR A 227 21.35 -4.11 3.67
N ARG A 228 21.71 -4.02 4.96
CA ARG A 228 22.54 -2.90 5.45
C ARG A 228 23.91 -2.89 4.80
N ARG A 229 24.53 -4.04 4.58
CA ARG A 229 25.84 -4.15 3.91
C ARG A 229 25.77 -3.65 2.47
N LEU A 230 24.79 -4.12 1.69
CA LEU A 230 24.60 -3.74 0.28
C LEU A 230 24.28 -2.26 0.11
N ASN A 231 23.53 -1.67 1.04
CA ASN A 231 23.09 -0.27 0.98
C ASN A 231 23.99 0.70 1.77
N ARG A 232 25.14 0.23 2.30
CA ARG A 232 26.08 1.03 3.11
C ARG A 232 25.42 1.71 4.34
N LEU A 233 24.60 0.95 5.06
CA LEU A 233 23.83 1.39 6.23
C LEU A 233 24.37 0.78 7.54
N GLN A 234 25.66 0.46 7.62
CA GLN A 234 26.25 -0.19 8.79
C GLN A 234 26.28 0.71 10.03
N ASP A 235 26.27 2.03 9.84
CA ASP A 235 26.36 3.01 10.94
C ASP A 235 25.03 3.25 11.68
N LEU A 236 23.96 2.56 11.28
CA LEU A 236 22.66 2.68 11.96
C LEU A 236 22.69 1.98 13.33
N GLY A 237 22.29 2.69 14.38
CA GLY A 237 22.38 2.21 15.76
C GLY A 237 21.33 1.16 16.19
N GLY A 238 20.36 0.82 15.34
CA GLY A 238 19.31 -0.15 15.68
C GLY A 238 17.97 0.12 15.00
N THR A 239 16.96 -0.65 15.41
CA THR A 239 15.54 -0.41 15.10
C THR A 239 14.78 -0.02 16.36
N ALA A 240 13.77 0.82 16.23
CA ALA A 240 12.80 1.12 17.27
C ALA A 240 11.62 0.16 17.19
N VAL A 241 10.88 0.03 18.30
CA VAL A 241 9.61 -0.70 18.34
C VAL A 241 8.48 0.30 18.55
N THR A 242 7.62 0.45 17.55
CA THR A 242 6.39 1.25 17.64
C THR A 242 5.23 0.33 18.00
N VAL A 243 4.58 0.59 19.13
CA VAL A 243 3.36 -0.09 19.56
C VAL A 243 2.19 0.86 19.33
N GLN A 244 1.28 0.52 18.43
CA GLN A 244 0.21 1.40 17.96
C GLN A 244 -1.16 0.72 18.10
N ALA A 245 -2.15 1.43 18.64
CA ALA A 245 -3.52 0.94 18.72
C ALA A 245 -4.06 0.58 17.32
N MET A 246 -4.71 -0.58 17.21
CA MET A 246 -5.31 -1.03 15.95
C MET A 246 -6.48 -0.13 15.54
N ALA A 247 -6.56 0.14 14.24
CA ALA A 247 -7.75 0.67 13.59
C ALA A 247 -8.25 -0.36 12.55
N PHE A 248 -9.54 -0.66 12.56
CA PHE A 248 -10.13 -1.75 11.79
C PHE A 248 -10.88 -1.23 10.55
N GLY A 249 -10.28 -1.43 9.37
CA GLY A 249 -10.92 -1.11 8.09
C GLY A 249 -11.97 -2.13 7.64
N ASN A 250 -12.11 -3.24 8.36
CA ASN A 250 -12.99 -4.37 8.06
C ASN A 250 -14.07 -4.60 9.13
N SER A 251 -14.42 -3.56 9.88
CA SER A 251 -15.50 -3.57 10.88
C SER A 251 -16.89 -3.31 10.28
N GLY A 252 -17.03 -3.36 8.95
CA GLY A 252 -18.33 -3.24 8.27
C GLY A 252 -18.39 -2.16 7.17
N PRO A 253 -19.60 -1.80 6.72
CA PRO A 253 -19.83 -1.06 5.48
C PRO A 253 -19.35 0.40 5.48
N ARG A 254 -19.09 0.97 6.66
CA ARG A 254 -18.56 2.35 6.81
C ARG A 254 -17.05 2.35 7.11
N SER A 255 -16.41 1.20 6.98
CA SER A 255 -14.99 1.00 7.23
C SER A 255 -14.26 0.65 5.93
N GLY A 256 -12.95 0.89 5.91
CA GLY A 256 -12.09 0.46 4.81
C GLY A 256 -10.64 0.81 5.04
N ALA A 257 -9.78 0.35 4.15
CA ALA A 257 -8.36 0.69 4.13
C ALA A 257 -7.99 1.22 2.74
N GLY A 258 -7.01 2.13 2.68
CA GLY A 258 -6.56 2.66 1.41
C GLY A 258 -5.18 3.29 1.44
N VAL A 259 -4.69 3.53 0.24
CA VAL A 259 -3.45 4.24 -0.05
C VAL A 259 -3.78 5.39 -0.98
N VAL A 260 -3.31 6.58 -0.63
CA VAL A 260 -3.52 7.80 -1.42
C VAL A 260 -2.20 8.50 -1.68
N PHE A 261 -2.00 8.93 -2.92
CA PHE A 261 -0.93 9.82 -3.30
C PHE A 261 -1.46 11.26 -3.39
N SER A 262 -0.70 12.23 -2.89
CA SER A 262 -1.08 13.65 -2.95
C SER A 262 -1.18 14.18 -4.38
N ARG A 263 -0.45 13.56 -5.29
CA ARG A 263 -0.42 13.81 -6.74
C ARG A 263 -0.35 12.49 -7.48
N ASN A 264 -0.72 12.49 -8.76
CA ASN A 264 -0.64 11.29 -9.58
C ASN A 264 0.83 10.82 -9.74
N PRO A 265 1.20 9.61 -9.29
CA PRO A 265 2.59 9.15 -9.32
C PRO A 265 3.09 8.79 -10.72
N ALA A 266 2.20 8.69 -11.72
CA ALA A 266 2.53 8.37 -13.10
C ALA A 266 2.71 9.62 -13.97
N THR A 267 1.82 10.61 -13.81
CA THR A 267 1.80 11.83 -14.65
C THR A 267 2.31 13.07 -13.93
N GLY A 268 2.25 13.09 -12.59
CA GLY A 268 2.53 14.27 -11.77
C GLY A 268 1.39 15.26 -11.67
N ALA A 269 0.21 14.94 -12.24
CA ALA A 269 -0.98 15.77 -12.15
C ALA A 269 -1.40 16.05 -10.70
N ASP A 270 -1.93 17.26 -10.47
CA ASP A 270 -2.36 17.72 -9.15
C ASP A 270 -3.75 17.18 -8.76
N GLU A 271 -3.82 15.86 -8.63
CA GLU A 271 -5.01 15.12 -8.24
C GLU A 271 -4.70 14.05 -7.19
N LEU A 272 -5.64 13.78 -6.30
CA LEU A 272 -5.52 12.67 -5.36
C LEU A 272 -5.67 11.35 -6.12
N TYR A 273 -4.59 10.58 -6.13
CA TYR A 273 -4.61 9.24 -6.70
C TYR A 273 -4.84 8.23 -5.58
N LEU A 274 -6.03 7.64 -5.55
CA LEU A 274 -6.51 6.81 -4.45
C LEU A 274 -6.82 5.38 -4.93
N ASP A 275 -6.35 4.40 -4.15
CA ASP A 275 -6.88 3.05 -4.14
C ASP A 275 -7.46 2.76 -2.73
N PHE A 276 -8.78 2.51 -2.65
CA PHE A 276 -9.48 2.25 -1.38
C PHE A 276 -10.35 0.99 -1.46
N LEU A 277 -10.41 0.19 -0.40
CA LEU A 277 -11.32 -0.95 -0.29
C LEU A 277 -12.22 -0.77 0.94
N PHE A 278 -13.53 -0.84 0.72
CA PHE A 278 -14.50 -0.95 1.80
C PHE A 278 -14.43 -2.33 2.44
N ASP A 279 -14.60 -2.37 3.76
CA ASP A 279 -14.62 -3.59 4.56
C ASP A 279 -13.37 -4.46 4.29
N ALA A 280 -12.19 -3.89 4.52
CA ALA A 280 -10.90 -4.47 4.14
C ALA A 280 -9.75 -4.01 5.07
N GLN A 281 -8.66 -4.77 5.10
CA GLN A 281 -7.40 -4.35 5.73
C GLN A 281 -6.39 -3.87 4.69
N GLY A 282 -5.31 -3.22 5.15
CA GLY A 282 -4.25 -2.72 4.26
C GLY A 282 -3.61 -3.82 3.41
N GLU A 283 -3.52 -5.04 3.92
CA GLU A 283 -3.02 -6.20 3.16
C GLU A 283 -3.87 -6.50 1.93
N ASP A 284 -5.20 -6.39 2.02
CA ASP A 284 -6.11 -6.64 0.91
C ASP A 284 -5.88 -5.65 -0.24
N VAL A 285 -5.58 -4.38 0.11
CA VAL A 285 -5.26 -3.32 -0.86
C VAL A 285 -3.96 -3.66 -1.61
N VAL A 286 -2.94 -4.14 -0.89
CA VAL A 286 -1.64 -4.48 -1.47
C VAL A 286 -1.71 -5.78 -2.29
N SER A 287 -2.54 -6.74 -1.87
CA SER A 287 -2.63 -8.06 -2.52
C SER A 287 -3.19 -8.01 -3.94
N GLY A 288 -3.96 -6.98 -4.28
CA GLY A 288 -4.61 -6.84 -5.59
C GLY A 288 -5.73 -7.84 -5.87
N ARG A 289 -6.09 -8.69 -4.90
CA ARG A 289 -7.18 -9.68 -5.02
C ARG A 289 -8.57 -9.03 -5.18
N ARG A 290 -8.74 -7.81 -4.68
CA ARG A 290 -9.99 -7.02 -4.78
C ARG A 290 -9.74 -5.75 -5.58
N THR A 291 -10.69 -5.37 -6.42
CA THR A 291 -10.60 -4.12 -7.21
C THR A 291 -10.83 -2.91 -6.30
N PRO A 292 -9.84 -2.02 -6.12
CA PRO A 292 -10.03 -0.80 -5.34
C PRO A 292 -11.06 0.13 -5.97
N VAL A 293 -11.66 0.98 -5.14
CA VAL A 293 -12.50 2.09 -5.56
C VAL A 293 -11.70 3.38 -5.55
N ASP A 294 -12.13 4.33 -6.38
CA ASP A 294 -11.51 5.64 -6.52
C ASP A 294 -12.01 6.65 -5.48
N SER A 295 -11.44 7.85 -5.55
CA SER A 295 -11.80 8.99 -4.69
C SER A 295 -13.27 9.41 -4.85
N ALA A 296 -13.84 9.31 -6.05
CA ALA A 296 -15.23 9.65 -6.31
C ALA A 296 -16.20 8.72 -5.56
N ARG A 297 -15.94 7.41 -5.56
CA ARG A 297 -16.78 6.45 -4.85
C ARG A 297 -16.64 6.53 -3.34
N LEU A 298 -15.44 6.85 -2.83
CA LEU A 298 -15.26 7.18 -1.41
C LEU A 298 -16.09 8.42 -1.04
N ALA A 299 -16.02 9.50 -1.83
CA ALA A 299 -16.77 10.73 -1.60
C ALA A 299 -18.29 10.53 -1.66
N ALA A 300 -18.78 9.65 -2.54
CA ALA A 300 -20.20 9.34 -2.65
C ALA A 300 -20.75 8.62 -1.41
N ARG A 301 -19.94 7.77 -0.76
CA ARG A 301 -20.38 6.95 0.39
C ARG A 301 -20.04 7.56 1.75
N LEU A 302 -18.89 8.20 1.87
CA LEU A 302 -18.36 8.82 3.09
C LEU A 302 -17.79 10.22 2.76
N PRO A 303 -18.64 11.22 2.47
CA PRO A 303 -18.21 12.53 2.00
C PRO A 303 -17.32 13.26 3.02
N ASP A 304 -17.64 13.18 4.31
CA ASP A 304 -16.85 13.81 5.36
C ASP A 304 -15.44 13.21 5.47
N VAL A 305 -15.33 11.88 5.31
CA VAL A 305 -14.04 11.17 5.29
C VAL A 305 -13.23 11.58 4.08
N ALA A 306 -13.85 11.63 2.89
CA ALA A 306 -13.16 12.04 1.66
C ALA A 306 -12.60 13.47 1.78
N LYS A 307 -13.38 14.40 2.36
CA LYS A 307 -12.94 15.77 2.63
C LYS A 307 -11.78 15.81 3.63
N GLN A 308 -11.92 15.12 4.77
CA GLN A 308 -10.86 15.05 5.78
C GLN A 308 -9.57 14.43 5.23
N LEU A 309 -9.69 13.42 4.39
CA LEU A 309 -8.56 12.78 3.72
C LEU A 309 -7.86 13.77 2.79
N ALA A 310 -8.60 14.45 1.93
CA ALA A 310 -8.06 15.43 1.00
C ALA A 310 -7.33 16.56 1.73
N ASP A 311 -7.98 17.16 2.74
CA ASP A 311 -7.40 18.22 3.56
C ASP A 311 -6.14 17.74 4.30
N GLY A 312 -6.18 16.53 4.84
CA GLY A 312 -5.06 15.93 5.56
C GLY A 312 -3.86 15.68 4.66
N VAL A 313 -4.06 15.04 3.51
CA VAL A 313 -2.99 14.75 2.53
C VAL A 313 -2.34 16.05 2.04
N ARG A 314 -3.12 17.10 1.77
CA ARG A 314 -2.60 18.42 1.40
C ARG A 314 -1.75 19.05 2.49
N ARG A 315 -2.14 18.92 3.76
CA ARG A 315 -1.31 19.40 4.89
C ARG A 315 0.01 18.66 4.98
N ILE A 316 0.00 17.34 4.80
CA ILE A 316 1.23 16.53 4.82
C ILE A 316 2.15 16.94 3.66
N GLU A 317 1.63 17.10 2.45
CA GLU A 317 2.41 17.53 1.28
C GLU A 317 3.08 18.89 1.50
N ARG A 318 2.36 19.86 2.05
CA ARG A 318 2.90 21.19 2.38
C ARG A 318 3.99 21.11 3.43
N GLU A 319 3.79 20.33 4.49
CA GLU A 319 4.79 20.16 5.56
C GLU A 319 6.08 19.48 5.05
N GLN A 320 5.94 18.52 4.15
CA GLN A 320 7.07 17.73 3.63
C GLN A 320 7.72 18.36 2.39
N HIS A 321 7.13 19.42 1.83
CA HIS A 321 7.54 20.08 0.60
C HIS A 321 7.76 19.13 -0.59
N ASP A 322 6.99 18.04 -0.64
CA ASP A 322 7.11 17.01 -1.67
C ASP A 322 5.84 16.14 -1.73
N ALA A 323 5.56 15.54 -2.89
CA ALA A 323 4.43 14.64 -3.07
C ALA A 323 4.52 13.44 -2.12
N GLN A 324 3.39 13.08 -1.49
CA GLN A 324 3.33 12.06 -0.44
C GLN A 324 2.53 10.84 -0.89
N ASP A 325 2.97 9.68 -0.42
CA ASP A 325 2.25 8.40 -0.41
C ASP A 325 1.81 8.13 1.04
N VAL A 326 0.50 8.05 1.24
CA VAL A 326 -0.14 8.05 2.55
C VAL A 326 -1.03 6.83 2.71
N GLU A 327 -0.78 6.05 3.77
CA GLU A 327 -1.63 4.92 4.17
C GLU A 327 -2.65 5.39 5.20
N PHE A 328 -3.91 5.00 5.03
CA PHE A 328 -4.99 5.36 5.95
C PHE A 328 -6.02 4.23 6.12
N THR A 329 -6.73 4.27 7.24
CA THR A 329 -7.85 3.40 7.55
C THR A 329 -9.05 4.25 7.95
N VAL A 330 -10.24 3.79 7.59
CA VAL A 330 -11.51 4.30 8.06
C VAL A 330 -12.15 3.23 8.94
N GLU A 331 -12.43 3.55 10.19
CA GLU A 331 -13.15 2.67 11.12
C GLU A 331 -14.49 3.34 11.46
N ASP A 332 -15.60 2.74 11.02
CA ASP A 332 -16.98 3.23 11.20
C ASP A 332 -17.15 4.74 10.90
N GLY A 333 -16.63 5.16 9.74
CA GLY A 333 -16.68 6.55 9.30
C GLY A 333 -15.68 7.49 9.97
N ARG A 334 -14.75 6.99 10.78
CA ARG A 334 -13.65 7.76 11.38
C ARG A 334 -12.33 7.51 10.64
N LEU A 335 -11.74 8.58 10.11
CA LEU A 335 -10.45 8.52 9.41
C LEU A 335 -9.26 8.42 10.38
N PHE A 336 -8.30 7.58 10.03
CA PHE A 336 -7.01 7.43 10.70
C PHE A 336 -5.87 7.40 9.68
N PHE A 337 -4.89 8.29 9.83
CA PHE A 337 -3.64 8.28 9.08
C PHE A 337 -2.64 7.33 9.76
N LEU A 338 -2.08 6.39 8.99
CA LEU A 338 -1.24 5.30 9.51
C LEU A 338 0.22 5.45 9.13
N GLN A 339 0.51 6.04 7.98
CA GLN A 339 1.87 6.24 7.51
C GLN A 339 1.90 7.32 6.44
N THR A 340 3.03 8.02 6.34
CA THR A 340 3.36 8.87 5.18
C THR A 340 4.80 8.66 4.80
N ARG A 341 5.09 8.77 3.50
CA ARG A 341 6.45 8.80 2.94
C ARG A 341 6.46 9.58 1.63
N SER A 342 7.63 9.97 1.16
CA SER A 342 7.77 10.54 -0.19
C SER A 342 7.23 9.57 -1.24
N ALA A 343 6.40 10.09 -2.14
CA ALA A 343 5.80 9.31 -3.21
C ALA A 343 6.88 8.79 -4.17
N LYS A 344 6.90 7.47 -4.37
CA LYS A 344 7.58 6.88 -5.53
C LYS A 344 6.81 7.29 -6.79
N ARG A 345 7.53 7.70 -7.82
CA ARG A 345 6.94 8.33 -9.02
C ARG A 345 7.80 8.09 -10.26
N THR A 346 7.20 8.25 -11.44
CA THR A 346 7.91 8.18 -12.72
C THR A 346 8.83 9.40 -12.89
N PRO A 347 9.85 9.34 -13.77
CA PRO A 347 10.64 10.50 -14.17
C PRO A 347 9.78 11.67 -14.67
N LEU A 348 8.74 11.40 -15.46
CA LEU A 348 7.79 12.40 -15.94
C LEU A 348 7.05 13.08 -14.78
N ALA A 349 6.50 12.29 -13.84
CA ALA A 349 5.84 12.83 -12.66
C ALA A 349 6.81 13.62 -11.78
N ALA A 350 8.07 13.19 -11.64
CA ALA A 350 9.07 13.92 -10.88
C ALA A 350 9.34 15.32 -11.46
N LEU A 351 9.46 15.43 -12.79
CA LEU A 351 9.58 16.71 -13.49
C LEU A 351 8.35 17.59 -13.25
N ALA A 352 7.15 17.06 -13.51
CA ALA A 352 5.89 17.79 -13.36
C ALA A 352 5.68 18.29 -11.92
N ILE A 353 5.92 17.43 -10.93
CA ILE A 353 5.79 17.77 -9.51
C ILE A 353 6.82 18.82 -9.09
N ALA A 354 8.08 18.70 -9.52
CA ALA A 354 9.11 19.70 -9.20
C ALA A 354 8.72 21.09 -9.73
N VAL A 355 8.20 21.17 -10.96
CA VAL A 355 7.73 22.43 -11.53
C VAL A 355 6.52 22.99 -10.78
N ALA A 356 5.54 22.14 -10.46
CA ALA A 356 4.34 22.55 -9.74
C ALA A 356 4.67 23.07 -8.33
N LEU A 357 5.54 22.38 -7.58
CA LEU A 357 5.94 22.80 -6.23
C LEU A 357 6.64 24.16 -6.20
N VAL A 358 7.41 24.53 -7.25
CA VAL A 358 7.99 25.89 -7.37
C VAL A 358 6.89 26.92 -7.64
N LYS A 359 5.96 26.63 -8.57
CA LYS A 359 4.84 27.53 -8.89
C LYS A 359 3.94 27.77 -7.67
N GLU A 360 3.78 26.76 -6.83
CA GLU A 360 3.03 26.83 -5.57
C GLU A 360 3.83 27.48 -4.43
N GLY A 361 5.11 27.79 -4.64
CA GLY A 361 5.98 28.42 -3.64
C GLY A 361 6.40 27.50 -2.49
N LEU A 362 6.25 26.17 -2.65
CA LEU A 362 6.63 25.18 -1.65
C LEU A 362 8.12 24.86 -1.65
N ILE A 363 8.79 25.06 -2.78
CA ILE A 363 10.25 24.93 -2.93
C ILE A 363 10.79 26.04 -3.84
N ASP A 364 12.09 26.29 -3.74
CA ASP A 364 12.79 27.19 -4.66
C ASP A 364 13.32 26.44 -5.89
N VAL A 365 13.79 27.23 -6.88
CA VAL A 365 14.34 26.71 -8.14
C VAL A 365 15.57 25.81 -7.91
N PRO A 366 16.55 26.18 -7.06
CA PRO A 366 17.68 25.30 -6.76
C PRO A 366 17.26 23.93 -6.20
N ALA A 367 16.31 23.88 -5.26
CA ALA A 367 15.80 22.62 -4.71
C ALA A 367 15.07 21.79 -5.77
N ALA A 368 14.31 22.41 -6.67
CA ALA A 368 13.66 21.72 -7.78
C ALA A 368 14.69 21.10 -8.75
N LEU A 369 15.71 21.87 -9.16
CA LEU A 369 16.78 21.41 -10.04
C LEU A 369 17.59 20.26 -9.43
N ALA A 370 17.88 20.33 -8.12
CA ALA A 370 18.54 19.25 -7.40
C ALA A 370 17.74 17.95 -7.43
N ARG A 371 16.41 18.01 -7.26
CA ARG A 371 15.52 16.83 -7.27
C ARG A 371 15.45 16.13 -8.63
N ILE A 372 15.58 16.88 -9.73
CA ILE A 372 15.52 16.33 -11.09
C ILE A 372 16.90 16.12 -11.73
N SER A 373 17.99 16.39 -11.00
CA SER A 373 19.37 16.35 -11.52
C SER A 373 19.78 14.98 -12.12
N GLY A 374 19.21 13.90 -11.59
CA GLY A 374 19.47 12.53 -12.06
C GLY A 374 18.58 12.06 -13.21
N LEU A 375 17.68 12.90 -13.74
CA LEU A 375 16.77 12.53 -14.83
C LEU A 375 17.40 12.81 -16.19
N ASP A 376 17.27 11.86 -17.11
CA ASP A 376 17.49 12.12 -18.53
C ASP A 376 16.27 12.84 -19.11
N LEU A 377 16.31 14.17 -19.06
CA LEU A 377 15.23 15.03 -19.53
C LEU A 377 14.96 14.87 -21.03
N ALA A 378 15.96 14.49 -21.84
CA ALA A 378 15.80 14.31 -23.28
C ALA A 378 14.98 13.05 -23.61
N ALA A 379 15.02 12.04 -22.73
CA ALA A 379 14.25 10.81 -22.87
C ALA A 379 12.78 10.92 -22.43
N LEU A 380 12.35 12.05 -21.85
CA LEU A 380 11.02 12.21 -21.24
C LEU A 380 9.87 12.50 -22.24
N ALA A 381 10.07 12.29 -23.54
CA ALA A 381 9.06 12.61 -24.54
C ALA A 381 7.71 11.90 -24.28
N VAL A 382 6.63 12.67 -24.29
CA VAL A 382 5.27 12.18 -24.05
C VAL A 382 4.60 11.93 -25.38
N SER A 383 4.09 10.72 -25.58
CA SER A 383 3.27 10.38 -26.75
C SER A 383 1.80 10.64 -26.44
N ARG A 384 1.12 11.35 -27.34
CA ARG A 384 -0.31 11.64 -27.24
C ARG A 384 -1.00 11.49 -28.59
N PHE A 385 -2.32 11.35 -28.60
CA PHE A 385 -3.06 11.47 -29.85
C PHE A 385 -3.06 12.92 -30.35
N ALA A 386 -2.89 13.11 -31.66
CA ALA A 386 -2.89 14.43 -32.29
C ALA A 386 -4.25 15.15 -32.16
N GLU A 387 -5.32 14.37 -32.09
CA GLU A 387 -6.71 14.85 -32.05
C GLU A 387 -7.46 14.19 -30.89
N ALA A 388 -8.29 14.97 -30.21
CA ALA A 388 -9.16 14.48 -29.15
C ALA A 388 -10.15 13.43 -29.69
N ALA A 389 -10.49 12.45 -28.86
CA ALA A 389 -11.43 11.39 -29.20
C ALA A 389 -12.75 11.59 -28.49
N GLU A 390 -13.85 11.26 -29.15
CA GLU A 390 -15.07 10.93 -28.43
C GLU A 390 -14.85 9.55 -27.77
N PRO A 391 -14.87 9.48 -26.43
CA PRO A 391 -14.57 8.24 -25.71
C PRO A 391 -15.70 7.24 -25.95
N LEU A 392 -15.35 6.03 -26.38
CA LEU A 392 -16.31 4.93 -26.48
C LEU A 392 -16.60 4.32 -25.11
N ALA A 393 -15.56 4.23 -24.28
CA ALA A 393 -15.65 3.79 -22.90
C ALA A 393 -14.45 4.30 -22.09
N HIS A 394 -14.58 4.19 -20.76
CA HIS A 394 -13.48 4.40 -19.83
C HIS A 394 -13.13 3.09 -19.12
N ALA A 395 -11.85 2.94 -18.80
CA ALA A 395 -11.26 1.81 -18.10
C ALA A 395 -10.20 2.31 -17.11
N ILE A 396 -9.79 1.44 -16.20
CA ILE A 396 -8.78 1.77 -15.20
C ILE A 396 -7.41 1.82 -15.90
N SER A 397 -6.76 2.98 -15.84
CA SER A 397 -5.37 3.14 -16.26
C SER A 397 -4.44 2.29 -15.38
N ALA A 398 -3.90 1.22 -15.99
CA ALA A 398 -2.95 0.32 -15.37
C ALA A 398 -1.50 0.63 -15.78
N ALA A 399 -1.28 0.96 -17.05
CA ALA A 399 0.00 1.43 -17.56
C ALA A 399 -0.22 2.61 -18.55
N PRO A 400 0.46 3.75 -18.34
CA PRO A 400 0.25 5.00 -19.07
C PRO A 400 0.76 4.95 -20.52
N GLY A 401 0.45 6.00 -21.29
CA GLY A 401 0.82 6.19 -22.69
C GLY A 401 -0.31 5.90 -23.68
N VAL A 402 -0.06 6.13 -24.97
CA VAL A 402 -1.04 5.94 -26.04
C VAL A 402 -0.66 4.79 -26.98
N ALA A 403 -1.65 3.98 -27.36
CA ALA A 403 -1.47 2.89 -28.31
C ALA A 403 -2.61 2.86 -29.33
N CYS A 404 -2.28 2.58 -30.59
CA CYS A 404 -3.26 2.43 -31.66
C CYS A 404 -2.91 1.20 -32.49
N GLY A 405 -3.86 0.29 -32.68
CA GLY A 405 -3.64 -0.97 -33.36
C GLY A 405 -4.93 -1.69 -33.74
N ARG A 406 -4.77 -2.81 -34.42
CA ARG A 406 -5.82 -3.75 -34.80
C ARG A 406 -6.22 -4.59 -33.58
N ALA A 407 -7.51 -4.68 -33.30
CA ALA A 407 -8.03 -5.45 -32.18
C ALA A 407 -7.88 -6.96 -32.43
N ALA A 408 -7.11 -7.64 -31.58
CA ALA A 408 -6.96 -9.09 -31.56
C ALA A 408 -7.59 -9.66 -30.27
N PHE A 409 -8.40 -10.72 -30.39
CA PHE A 409 -9.10 -11.31 -29.23
C PHE A 409 -8.36 -12.50 -28.60
N ASP A 410 -7.25 -12.93 -29.19
CA ASP A 410 -6.42 -14.02 -28.69
C ASP A 410 -4.91 -13.73 -28.85
N SER A 411 -4.12 -14.27 -27.93
CA SER A 411 -2.66 -14.07 -27.85
C SER A 411 -1.93 -14.56 -29.10
N ARG A 412 -2.43 -15.64 -29.73
CA ARG A 412 -1.83 -16.19 -30.95
C ARG A 412 -1.98 -15.22 -32.12
N ARG A 413 -3.17 -14.68 -32.33
CA ARG A 413 -3.45 -13.70 -33.38
C ARG A 413 -2.65 -12.42 -33.20
N ALA A 414 -2.52 -11.96 -31.95
CA ALA A 414 -1.71 -10.79 -31.64
C ALA A 414 -0.24 -10.98 -32.05
N GLN A 415 0.32 -12.16 -31.78
CA GLN A 415 1.69 -12.51 -32.20
C GLN A 415 1.80 -12.64 -33.72
N GLU A 416 0.87 -13.34 -34.37
CA GLU A 416 0.85 -13.50 -35.83
C GLU A 416 0.87 -12.14 -36.52
N TRP A 417 0.01 -11.19 -36.11
CA TRP A 417 -0.04 -9.86 -36.71
C TRP A 417 1.18 -9.01 -36.41
N ALA A 418 1.67 -9.02 -35.17
CA ALA A 418 2.88 -8.30 -34.81
C ALA A 418 4.10 -8.79 -35.61
N GLN A 419 4.21 -10.11 -35.86
CA GLN A 419 5.26 -10.68 -36.71
C GLN A 419 5.18 -10.20 -38.16
N HIS A 420 3.99 -9.84 -38.65
CA HIS A 420 3.79 -9.24 -39.97
C HIS A 420 3.89 -7.71 -39.96
N GLY A 421 4.28 -7.09 -38.83
CA GLY A 421 4.45 -5.65 -38.70
C GLY A 421 3.14 -4.86 -38.52
N GLU A 422 2.02 -5.54 -38.30
CA GLU A 422 0.76 -4.87 -37.98
C GLU A 422 0.75 -4.43 -36.51
N PRO A 423 0.37 -3.17 -36.20
CA PRO A 423 0.22 -2.73 -34.82
C PRO A 423 -1.01 -3.39 -34.21
N VAL A 424 -0.90 -3.96 -33.00
CA VAL A 424 -1.96 -4.75 -32.36
C VAL A 424 -2.38 -4.16 -31.02
N ILE A 425 -3.68 -4.19 -30.75
CA ILE A 425 -4.25 -4.07 -29.41
C ILE A 425 -4.84 -5.43 -29.01
N LEU A 426 -4.36 -6.00 -27.91
CA LEU A 426 -4.88 -7.25 -27.36
C LEU A 426 -6.10 -6.96 -26.49
N VAL A 427 -7.24 -7.56 -26.81
CA VAL A 427 -8.51 -7.38 -26.10
C VAL A 427 -8.93 -8.71 -25.50
N ARG A 428 -9.00 -8.81 -24.17
CA ARG A 428 -9.30 -10.07 -23.46
C ARG A 428 -10.37 -9.88 -22.38
N PRO A 429 -11.14 -10.93 -22.04
CA PRO A 429 -12.13 -10.82 -20.97
C PRO A 429 -11.42 -10.63 -19.63
N ASP A 430 -10.46 -11.50 -19.35
CA ASP A 430 -9.56 -11.50 -18.22
C ASP A 430 -8.13 -11.84 -18.69
N THR A 431 -7.21 -12.11 -17.77
CA THR A 431 -5.78 -12.24 -18.08
C THR A 431 -5.23 -13.53 -17.53
N SER A 432 -4.60 -14.34 -18.39
CA SER A 432 -3.93 -15.58 -18.01
C SER A 432 -2.40 -15.45 -18.15
N THR A 433 -1.65 -16.31 -17.46
CA THR A 433 -0.21 -16.47 -17.66
C THR A 433 0.11 -16.94 -19.09
N GLU A 434 -0.84 -17.55 -19.79
CA GLU A 434 -0.72 -17.96 -21.20
C GLU A 434 -0.71 -16.76 -22.17
N ASP A 435 -1.16 -15.58 -21.74
CA ASP A 435 -1.25 -14.39 -22.60
C ASP A 435 0.06 -13.60 -22.70
N VAL A 436 1.09 -13.92 -21.91
CA VAL A 436 2.34 -13.13 -21.81
C VAL A 436 3.01 -12.89 -23.18
N ALA A 437 2.99 -13.89 -24.06
CA ALA A 437 3.54 -13.75 -25.40
C ALA A 437 2.75 -12.73 -26.26
N GLY A 438 1.42 -12.71 -26.13
CA GLY A 438 0.55 -11.72 -26.75
C GLY A 438 0.75 -10.32 -26.17
N PHE A 439 1.00 -10.20 -24.88
CA PHE A 439 1.31 -8.92 -24.22
C PHE A 439 2.61 -8.30 -24.75
N ALA A 440 3.65 -9.12 -24.93
CA ALA A 440 4.91 -8.67 -25.50
C ALA A 440 4.74 -8.20 -26.95
N ALA A 441 3.90 -8.88 -27.73
CA ALA A 441 3.62 -8.57 -29.13
C ALA A 441 2.74 -7.32 -29.32
N ALA A 442 1.77 -7.09 -28.43
CA ALA A 442 0.83 -5.99 -28.55
C ALA A 442 1.46 -4.62 -28.24
N LEU A 443 0.90 -3.54 -28.80
CA LEU A 443 1.22 -2.16 -28.42
C LEU A 443 0.43 -1.71 -27.19
N GLY A 444 -0.76 -2.26 -27.00
CA GLY A 444 -1.57 -2.03 -25.82
C GLY A 444 -2.51 -3.18 -25.50
N ILE A 445 -3.00 -3.20 -24.26
CA ILE A 445 -3.88 -4.23 -23.72
C ILE A 445 -5.16 -3.58 -23.17
N LEU A 446 -6.30 -4.18 -23.47
CA LEU A 446 -7.61 -3.82 -22.92
C LEU A 446 -8.27 -5.06 -22.31
N THR A 447 -8.71 -4.99 -21.05
CA THR A 447 -9.42 -6.10 -20.39
C THR A 447 -10.77 -5.68 -19.80
N ALA A 448 -11.72 -6.62 -19.76
CA ALA A 448 -13.06 -6.35 -19.22
C ALA A 448 -13.05 -6.30 -17.68
N VAL A 449 -12.24 -7.14 -17.05
CA VAL A 449 -12.03 -7.19 -15.59
C VAL A 449 -10.59 -6.85 -15.21
N GLY A 450 -10.36 -6.53 -13.93
CA GLY A 450 -9.03 -6.28 -13.35
C GLY A 450 -8.88 -4.88 -12.73
N GLY A 451 -7.94 -4.75 -11.79
CA GLY A 451 -7.53 -3.48 -11.17
C GLY A 451 -6.07 -3.14 -11.47
N ARG A 452 -5.58 -2.01 -10.94
CA ARG A 452 -4.21 -1.49 -11.20
C ARG A 452 -3.05 -2.41 -10.80
N THR A 453 -3.36 -3.45 -10.02
CA THR A 453 -2.46 -4.49 -9.49
C THR A 453 -2.74 -5.87 -10.08
N ALA A 454 -3.70 -6.01 -11.00
CA ALA A 454 -3.97 -7.28 -11.67
C ALA A 454 -2.77 -7.75 -12.50
N HIS A 455 -2.72 -9.05 -12.82
CA HIS A 455 -1.62 -9.67 -13.57
C HIS A 455 -1.28 -8.89 -14.86
N ALA A 456 -2.28 -8.50 -15.66
CA ALA A 456 -2.06 -7.64 -16.82
C ALA A 456 -1.41 -6.30 -16.50
N ALA A 457 -1.84 -5.65 -15.43
CA ALA A 457 -1.33 -4.34 -15.05
C ALA A 457 0.15 -4.42 -14.65
N VAL A 458 0.53 -5.47 -13.93
CA VAL A 458 1.91 -5.72 -13.52
C VAL A 458 2.78 -6.05 -14.73
N VAL A 459 2.37 -7.02 -15.56
CA VAL A 459 3.14 -7.48 -16.73
C VAL A 459 3.27 -6.37 -17.77
N ALA A 460 2.19 -5.66 -18.10
CA ALA A 460 2.24 -4.57 -19.07
C ALA A 460 3.16 -3.44 -18.62
N ARG A 461 3.17 -3.11 -17.31
CA ARG A 461 4.08 -2.10 -16.75
C ARG A 461 5.55 -2.53 -16.83
N GLN A 462 5.83 -3.81 -16.59
CA GLN A 462 7.19 -4.37 -16.76
C GLN A 462 7.65 -4.35 -18.22
N LEU A 463 6.73 -4.57 -19.16
CA LEU A 463 7.00 -4.58 -20.60
C LEU A 463 6.92 -3.19 -21.25
N GLY A 464 6.57 -2.14 -20.50
CA GLY A 464 6.40 -0.79 -21.02
C GLY A 464 5.25 -0.65 -22.04
N LYS A 465 4.19 -1.46 -21.91
CA LYS A 465 3.02 -1.45 -22.79
C LYS A 465 1.87 -0.67 -22.18
N VAL A 466 1.09 0.02 -23.01
CA VAL A 466 -0.14 0.71 -22.58
C VAL A 466 -1.16 -0.33 -22.11
N CYS A 467 -1.78 -0.11 -20.96
CA CYS A 467 -2.70 -1.10 -20.40
C CYS A 467 -3.89 -0.45 -19.71
N LEU A 468 -5.07 -0.83 -20.16
CA LEU A 468 -6.36 -0.45 -19.60
C LEU A 468 -7.07 -1.72 -19.11
N VAL A 469 -7.46 -1.73 -17.84
CA VAL A 469 -8.11 -2.89 -17.21
C VAL A 469 -9.46 -2.53 -16.62
N GLY A 470 -10.31 -3.54 -16.40
CA GLY A 470 -11.61 -3.30 -15.76
C GLY A 470 -12.58 -2.47 -16.61
N CYS A 471 -12.51 -2.58 -17.94
CA CYS A 471 -13.46 -1.94 -18.85
C CYS A 471 -14.82 -2.63 -18.77
N ARG A 472 -15.69 -2.22 -17.84
CA ARG A 472 -17.01 -2.85 -17.62
C ARG A 472 -17.95 -2.79 -18.83
N ALA A 473 -17.72 -1.85 -19.74
CA ALA A 473 -18.49 -1.70 -20.96
C ALA A 473 -18.09 -2.73 -22.04
N LEU A 474 -16.97 -3.44 -21.86
CA LEU A 474 -16.46 -4.46 -22.78
C LEU A 474 -17.11 -5.81 -22.49
N ALA A 475 -17.75 -6.40 -23.50
CA ALA A 475 -18.15 -7.80 -23.53
C ALA A 475 -17.60 -8.45 -24.79
N ILE A 476 -16.97 -9.62 -24.65
CA ILE A 476 -16.30 -10.31 -25.76
C ILE A 476 -17.06 -11.59 -26.07
N ASP A 477 -17.37 -11.78 -27.34
CA ASP A 477 -17.89 -13.01 -27.93
C ASP A 477 -16.73 -13.71 -28.65
N GLU A 478 -16.06 -14.61 -27.92
CA GLU A 478 -14.92 -15.37 -28.44
C GLU A 478 -15.31 -16.30 -29.59
N VAL A 479 -16.57 -16.79 -29.61
CA VAL A 479 -17.08 -17.70 -30.64
C VAL A 479 -17.19 -16.99 -31.98
N HIS A 480 -17.75 -15.78 -31.98
CA HIS A 480 -17.95 -15.00 -33.20
C HIS A 480 -16.78 -14.04 -33.51
N ARG A 481 -15.74 -14.03 -32.67
CA ARG A 481 -14.58 -13.12 -32.75
C ARG A 481 -15.00 -11.65 -32.86
N ARG A 482 -15.84 -11.22 -31.92
CA ARG A 482 -16.35 -9.85 -31.83
C ARG A 482 -16.39 -9.41 -30.38
N ALA A 483 -16.36 -8.11 -30.17
CA ALA A 483 -16.62 -7.51 -28.86
C ALA A 483 -17.64 -6.37 -29.00
N THR A 484 -18.37 -6.11 -27.93
CA THR A 484 -19.17 -4.90 -27.77
C THR A 484 -18.52 -4.03 -26.72
N ILE A 485 -18.34 -2.75 -27.02
CA ILE A 485 -17.90 -1.73 -26.05
C ILE A 485 -19.00 -0.69 -25.99
N GLY A 486 -19.79 -0.71 -24.91
CA GLY A 486 -21.02 0.07 -24.83
C GLY A 486 -22.01 -0.37 -25.92
N THR A 487 -22.37 0.53 -26.83
CA THR A 487 -23.28 0.25 -27.96
C THR A 487 -22.57 -0.10 -29.26
N ALA A 488 -21.25 0.06 -29.34
CA ALA A 488 -20.51 -0.19 -30.58
C ALA A 488 -20.01 -1.63 -30.67
N VAL A 489 -20.02 -2.16 -31.89
CA VAL A 489 -19.49 -3.50 -32.20
C VAL A 489 -18.08 -3.36 -32.78
N LEU A 490 -17.13 -4.05 -32.16
CA LEU A 490 -15.74 -4.18 -32.57
C LEU A 490 -15.51 -5.57 -33.15
N ARG A 491 -15.06 -5.67 -34.40
CA ARG A 491 -14.66 -6.94 -35.01
C ARG A 491 -13.15 -7.15 -34.89
N GLU A 492 -12.73 -8.41 -34.95
CA GLU A 492 -11.31 -8.74 -35.01
C GLU A 492 -10.68 -8.05 -36.23
N GLY A 493 -9.63 -7.27 -35.98
CA GLY A 493 -8.95 -6.49 -37.01
C GLY A 493 -9.49 -5.06 -37.20
N ASP A 494 -10.53 -4.65 -36.49
CA ASP A 494 -10.90 -3.23 -36.46
C ASP A 494 -9.86 -2.41 -35.70
N TRP A 495 -9.73 -1.12 -36.05
CA TRP A 495 -8.81 -0.23 -35.37
C TRP A 495 -9.35 0.19 -34.01
N LEU A 496 -8.49 0.11 -33.00
CA LEU A 496 -8.75 0.52 -31.64
C LEU A 496 -7.60 1.41 -31.15
N SER A 497 -7.97 2.49 -30.47
CA SER A 497 -7.04 3.44 -29.85
C SER A 497 -7.26 3.44 -28.35
N LEU A 498 -6.17 3.28 -27.60
CA LEU A 498 -6.15 3.31 -26.13
C LEU A 498 -5.34 4.52 -25.67
N ASP A 499 -5.95 5.32 -24.80
CA ASP A 499 -5.28 6.35 -24.03
C ASP A 499 -5.12 5.86 -22.59
N GLY A 500 -3.93 5.35 -22.30
CA GLY A 500 -3.51 4.89 -20.99
C GLY A 500 -3.39 6.00 -19.95
N ASP A 501 -3.31 7.27 -20.36
CA ASP A 501 -3.19 8.39 -19.42
C ASP A 501 -4.56 8.82 -18.91
N SER A 502 -5.57 8.90 -19.80
CA SER A 502 -6.94 9.27 -19.44
C SER A 502 -7.86 8.09 -19.14
N GLY A 503 -7.42 6.85 -19.39
CA GLY A 503 -8.27 5.66 -19.27
C GLY A 503 -9.26 5.51 -20.43
N THR A 504 -9.09 6.23 -21.53
CA THR A 504 -10.06 6.30 -22.63
C THR A 504 -9.83 5.21 -23.66
N VAL A 505 -10.92 4.58 -24.09
CA VAL A 505 -10.97 3.66 -25.24
C VAL A 505 -11.73 4.34 -26.37
N ALA A 506 -11.18 4.34 -27.59
CA ALA A 506 -11.81 4.93 -28.75
C ALA A 506 -11.68 4.06 -30.01
N LEU A 507 -12.70 4.07 -30.86
CA LEU A 507 -12.64 3.40 -32.17
C LEU A 507 -11.82 4.19 -33.18
N GLY A 508 -11.26 3.45 -34.14
CA GLY A 508 -10.57 4.00 -35.29
C GLY A 508 -9.08 4.19 -35.08
N LYS A 509 -8.39 4.43 -36.21
CA LYS A 509 -6.96 4.69 -36.25
C LYS A 509 -6.72 6.15 -35.89
N ARG A 510 -5.80 6.40 -34.96
CA ARG A 510 -5.40 7.75 -34.56
C ARG A 510 -3.92 7.99 -34.74
N THR A 511 -3.59 9.23 -35.07
CA THR A 511 -2.19 9.66 -35.20
C THR A 511 -1.62 9.94 -33.82
N ILE A 512 -0.49 9.31 -33.51
CA ILE A 512 0.27 9.54 -32.28
C ILE A 512 1.38 10.55 -32.60
N VAL A 513 1.50 11.58 -31.77
CA VAL A 513 2.57 12.56 -31.82
C VAL A 513 3.39 12.48 -30.55
N SER A 514 4.70 12.54 -30.68
CA SER A 514 5.63 12.63 -29.56
C SER A 514 6.06 14.08 -29.37
N GLN A 515 5.95 14.58 -28.15
CA GLN A 515 6.33 15.96 -27.82
C GLN A 515 7.14 15.98 -26.51
N PRO A 516 8.09 16.92 -26.38
CA PRO A 516 8.74 17.16 -25.09
C PRO A 516 7.68 17.55 -24.04
N PRO A 517 7.81 17.11 -22.78
CA PRO A 517 6.91 17.53 -21.73
C PRO A 517 6.92 19.06 -21.60
N PRO A 518 5.75 19.69 -21.38
CA PRO A 518 5.64 21.14 -21.34
C PRO A 518 6.52 21.78 -20.26
N GLU A 519 6.80 21.04 -19.19
CA GLU A 519 7.64 21.46 -18.07
C GLU A 519 9.12 21.63 -18.46
N LEU A 520 9.61 21.00 -19.54
CA LEU A 520 11.00 21.16 -19.97
C LEU A 520 11.34 22.61 -20.32
N ALA A 521 10.42 23.33 -20.97
CA ALA A 521 10.60 24.74 -21.29
C ALA A 521 10.76 25.62 -20.03
N GLU A 522 10.21 25.19 -18.90
CA GLU A 522 10.37 25.87 -17.62
C GLU A 522 11.73 25.58 -16.98
N ILE A 523 12.17 24.32 -17.01
CA ILE A 523 13.50 23.93 -16.53
C ILE A 523 14.62 24.62 -17.31
N GLU A 524 14.49 24.73 -18.64
CA GLU A 524 15.47 25.43 -19.47
C GLU A 524 15.56 26.91 -19.11
N ARG A 525 14.43 27.57 -18.88
CA ARG A 525 14.39 28.97 -18.41
C ARG A 525 15.10 29.13 -17.06
N TRP A 526 14.87 28.21 -16.13
CA TRP A 526 15.53 28.22 -14.81
C TRP A 526 17.05 28.04 -14.91
N ARG A 527 17.50 27.05 -15.68
CA ARG A 527 18.94 26.79 -15.90
C ARG A 527 19.64 27.98 -16.54
N GLN A 528 19.00 28.64 -17.50
CA GLN A 528 19.53 29.86 -18.12
C GLN A 528 19.59 31.04 -17.16
N ALA A 529 18.63 31.16 -16.25
CA ALA A 529 18.62 32.21 -15.23
C ALA A 529 19.74 32.01 -14.19
N GLU A 530 19.94 30.77 -13.71
CA GLU A 530 21.05 30.46 -12.79
C GLU A 530 22.41 30.68 -13.44
N ALA A 531 22.58 30.28 -14.71
CA ALA A 531 23.82 30.49 -15.45
C ALA A 531 24.17 31.97 -15.73
N LYS A 532 23.22 32.90 -15.55
CA LYS A 532 23.46 34.35 -15.62
C LYS A 532 23.83 34.97 -14.26
N ILE A 533 23.59 34.24 -13.18
CA ILE A 533 23.83 34.68 -11.80
C ILE A 533 25.13 34.08 -11.26
N ALA A 534 25.51 32.88 -11.72
CA ALA A 534 26.83 32.26 -11.53
C ALA A 534 27.88 32.89 -12.46
#